data_AF-A0A072VKY9-F1
#
_entry.id   AF-A0A072VKY9-F1
#
_cell.length_a   1.000
_cell.length_b   1.000
_cell.length_c   1.000
_cell.angle_alpha   90.00
_cell.angle_beta   90.00
_cell.angle_gamma   90.00
#
_symmetry.space_group_name_H-M   'P 1'
#
loop_
_entity.id
_entity.type
_entity.pdbx_description
1 polymer ?
#
loop_
_entity_poly.entity_id
_entity_poly.type
_entity_poly.pdbx_seq_one_letter_code
_entity_poly.pdbx_strand_id
1 'polypeptide(L)'
;MAGMPPPPLPQLGESFASQYYGLLCSDDANKMHDFYSEHSTMILVIDEVPAESATGIGQIRELISRLSVTIETTAIHTLECEENPNGVLLVVSGFVKIKDTVECRKFVHSMYLAPYQEGYFIKSDILHIITHDHQVPHELKPVAPITSKDIDPRFYSEHPPPVTDNGNLDESAVKRFERLMSLEVNVSGRDDLQNQPIVSEPPTAQEKASSSNSSGVANADENMDALEIEEPVAVQEEFSQVSNRSILCTSNLMFAMIFS
;
A
#
# COMPACT_ATOMS: atom_id res chain seq x y z
N MET A 1 12.69 -22.82 31.96
CA MET A 1 13.34 -21.52 31.65
C MET A 1 12.23 -20.62 31.14
N ALA A 2 12.04 -19.44 31.73
CA ALA A 2 11.06 -18.50 31.19
C ALA A 2 11.64 -17.93 29.88
N GLY A 3 10.98 -18.21 28.76
CA GLY A 3 11.34 -17.66 27.46
C GLY A 3 11.29 -16.12 27.50
N MET A 4 12.08 -15.49 26.63
CA MET A 4 12.06 -14.03 26.46
C MET A 4 10.61 -13.56 26.23
N PRO A 5 10.16 -12.46 26.86
CA PRO A 5 8.82 -11.95 26.60
C PRO A 5 8.66 -11.62 25.10
N PRO A 6 7.48 -11.87 24.51
CA PRO A 6 7.25 -11.57 23.11
C PRO A 6 7.51 -10.09 22.82
N PRO A 7 8.04 -9.75 21.63
CA PRO A 7 8.28 -8.35 21.26
C PRO A 7 6.95 -7.57 21.29
N PRO A 8 6.99 -6.26 21.57
CA PRO A 8 5.82 -5.40 21.42
C PRO A 8 5.21 -5.52 20.01
N LEU A 9 3.88 -5.47 19.90
CA LEU A 9 3.18 -5.66 18.63
C LEU A 9 3.68 -4.78 17.47
N PRO A 10 3.96 -3.47 17.65
CA PRO A 10 4.52 -2.67 16.56
C PRO A 10 5.85 -3.23 16.05
N GLN A 11 6.72 -3.68 16.95
CA GLN A 11 8.00 -4.29 16.59
C GLN A 11 7.82 -5.65 15.90
N LEU A 12 6.82 -6.43 16.31
CA LEU A 12 6.43 -7.66 15.61
C LEU A 12 6.01 -7.36 14.17
N GLY A 13 5.14 -6.36 13.97
CA GLY A 13 4.65 -5.96 12.65
C GLY A 13 5.75 -5.44 11.74
N GLU A 14 6.62 -4.56 12.23
CA GLU A 14 7.78 -4.05 11.50
C GLU A 14 8.74 -5.18 11.11
N SER A 15 9.07 -6.06 12.06
CA SER A 15 9.96 -7.19 11.83
C SER A 15 9.39 -8.18 10.81
N PHE A 16 8.09 -8.47 10.91
CA PHE A 16 7.38 -9.32 9.97
C PHE A 16 7.36 -8.70 8.57
N ALA A 17 6.91 -7.45 8.44
CA ALA A 17 6.80 -6.77 7.14
C ALA A 17 8.15 -6.70 6.42
N SER A 18 9.21 -6.31 7.12
CA SER A 18 10.57 -6.25 6.55
C SER A 18 11.00 -7.59 5.94
N GLN A 19 10.73 -8.68 6.64
CA GLN A 19 11.08 -10.02 6.18
C GLN A 19 10.18 -10.52 5.05
N TYR A 20 8.87 -10.32 5.19
CA TYR A 20 7.89 -10.71 4.18
C TYR A 20 8.18 -10.03 2.84
N TYR A 21 8.34 -8.69 2.82
CA TYR A 21 8.60 -7.95 1.58
C TYR A 21 10.02 -8.13 1.07
N GLY A 22 11.00 -8.29 1.97
CA GLY A 22 12.37 -8.61 1.59
C GLY A 22 12.46 -9.96 0.86
N LEU A 23 11.69 -10.96 1.29
CA LEU A 23 11.63 -12.27 0.61
C LEU A 23 10.77 -12.21 -0.66
N LEU A 24 9.64 -11.50 -0.65
CA LEU A 24 8.78 -11.33 -1.83
C LEU A 24 9.51 -10.63 -2.97
N CYS A 25 10.40 -9.68 -2.66
CA CYS A 25 11.19 -8.94 -3.63
C CYS A 25 12.51 -9.64 -4.01
N SER A 26 12.82 -10.83 -3.47
CA SER A 26 14.06 -11.55 -3.75
C SER A 26 13.89 -12.72 -4.72
N ASP A 27 15.00 -13.30 -5.16
CA ASP A 27 15.00 -14.50 -6.00
C ASP A 27 14.42 -15.74 -5.27
N ASP A 28 14.32 -15.67 -3.93
CA ASP A 28 13.75 -16.71 -3.07
C ASP A 28 12.22 -16.54 -2.88
N ALA A 29 11.52 -15.68 -3.64
CA ALA A 29 10.07 -15.46 -3.51
C ALA A 29 9.24 -16.75 -3.63
N ASN A 30 9.77 -17.80 -4.27
CA ASN A 30 9.14 -19.12 -4.30
C ASN A 30 9.05 -19.79 -2.92
N LYS A 31 9.79 -19.32 -1.91
CA LYS A 31 9.76 -19.76 -0.50
C LYS A 31 8.71 -19.05 0.35
N MET A 32 8.04 -18.03 -0.18
CA MET A 32 6.98 -17.31 0.54
C MET A 32 5.86 -18.24 1.04
N HIS A 33 5.63 -19.38 0.37
CA HIS A 33 4.65 -20.36 0.82
C HIS A 33 4.91 -20.91 2.23
N ASP A 34 6.14 -20.80 2.75
CA ASP A 34 6.50 -21.24 4.10
C ASP A 34 5.84 -20.35 5.18
N PHE A 35 5.32 -19.16 4.84
CA PHE A 35 4.51 -18.33 5.74
C PHE A 35 3.05 -18.81 5.86
N TYR A 36 2.60 -19.73 5.01
CA TYR A 36 1.20 -20.11 4.86
C TYR A 36 0.92 -21.57 5.25
N SER A 37 -0.35 -21.88 5.43
CA SER A 37 -0.90 -23.20 5.72
C SER A 37 -1.77 -23.72 4.57
N GLU A 38 -2.14 -25.00 4.62
CA GLU A 38 -3.15 -25.58 3.71
C GLU A 38 -4.54 -24.93 3.82
N HIS A 39 -4.80 -24.22 4.92
CA HIS A 39 -6.06 -23.52 5.16
C HIS A 39 -5.95 -22.01 4.95
N SER A 40 -4.80 -21.53 4.48
CA SER A 40 -4.60 -20.12 4.24
C SER A 40 -5.30 -19.67 2.96
N THR A 41 -5.73 -18.42 2.94
CA THR A 41 -6.27 -17.75 1.77
C THR A 41 -5.42 -16.56 1.38
N MET A 42 -5.28 -16.35 0.08
CA MET A 42 -4.67 -15.15 -0.51
C MET A 42 -5.60 -14.60 -1.58
N ILE A 43 -5.86 -13.29 -1.55
CA ILE A 43 -6.58 -12.60 -2.62
C ILE A 43 -5.72 -11.45 -3.15
N LEU A 44 -5.53 -11.44 -4.46
CA LEU A 44 -4.96 -10.33 -5.19
C LEU A 44 -6.10 -9.53 -5.82
N VAL A 45 -6.26 -8.29 -5.38
CA VAL A 45 -7.18 -7.33 -5.98
C VAL A 45 -6.36 -6.31 -6.75
N ILE A 46 -6.64 -6.19 -8.05
CA ILE A 46 -6.14 -5.10 -8.88
C ILE A 46 -7.37 -4.39 -9.39
N ASP A 47 -7.45 -3.10 -9.14
CA ASP A 47 -8.53 -2.24 -9.64
C ASP A 47 -8.81 -2.48 -11.13
N GLU A 48 -10.09 -2.48 -11.52
CA GLU A 48 -10.57 -2.76 -12.89
C GLU A 48 -10.25 -4.16 -13.45
N VAL A 49 -9.68 -5.06 -12.64
CA VAL A 49 -9.39 -6.46 -12.99
C VAL A 49 -10.16 -7.39 -12.06
N PRO A 50 -10.69 -8.53 -12.55
CA PRO A 50 -11.29 -9.53 -11.67
C PRO A 50 -10.30 -9.99 -10.59
N ALA A 51 -10.73 -10.01 -9.33
CA ALA A 51 -9.91 -10.47 -8.22
C ALA A 51 -9.48 -11.93 -8.41
N GLU A 52 -8.22 -12.23 -8.08
CA GLU A 52 -7.68 -13.58 -8.09
C GLU A 52 -7.61 -14.11 -6.66
N SER A 53 -8.21 -15.28 -6.41
CA SER A 53 -8.19 -15.94 -5.10
C SER A 53 -7.41 -17.25 -5.16
N ALA A 54 -6.60 -17.51 -4.14
CA ALA A 54 -5.88 -18.75 -3.93
C ALA A 54 -6.17 -19.30 -2.53
N THR A 55 -6.30 -20.62 -2.44
CA THR A 55 -6.47 -21.33 -1.15
C THR A 55 -5.46 -22.47 -1.05
N GLY A 56 -4.79 -22.54 0.10
CA GLY A 56 -3.76 -23.53 0.38
C GLY A 56 -2.41 -23.25 -0.30
N ILE A 57 -1.38 -23.95 0.16
CA ILE A 57 0.02 -23.70 -0.18
C ILE A 57 0.28 -23.78 -1.69
N GLY A 58 -0.33 -24.74 -2.37
CA GLY A 58 -0.14 -24.96 -3.80
C GLY A 58 -0.58 -23.76 -4.66
N GLN A 59 -1.82 -23.30 -4.46
CA GLN A 59 -2.37 -22.18 -5.24
C GLN A 59 -1.72 -20.85 -4.85
N ILE A 60 -1.43 -20.65 -3.55
CA ILE A 60 -0.75 -19.44 -3.08
C ILE A 60 0.65 -19.33 -3.70
N ARG A 61 1.41 -20.43 -3.75
CA ARG A 61 2.71 -20.46 -4.43
C ARG A 61 2.60 -20.08 -5.90
N GLU A 62 1.61 -20.60 -6.61
CA GLU A 62 1.37 -20.28 -8.02
C GLU A 62 1.04 -18.79 -8.20
N LEU A 63 0.17 -18.23 -7.36
CA LEU A 63 -0.19 -16.81 -7.39
C LEU A 63 1.05 -15.91 -7.12
N ILE A 64 1.82 -16.19 -6.07
CA ILE A 64 3.04 -15.44 -5.74
C ILE A 64 4.07 -15.51 -6.87
N SER A 65 4.23 -16.67 -7.52
CA SER A 65 5.19 -16.82 -8.62
C SER A 65 4.93 -15.90 -9.82
N ARG A 66 3.69 -15.41 -9.98
CA ARG A 66 3.29 -14.46 -11.03
C ARG A 66 3.42 -13.00 -10.60
N LEU A 67 3.41 -12.72 -9.30
CA LEU A 67 3.43 -11.38 -8.72
C LEU A 67 4.84 -10.77 -8.69
N SER A 68 5.67 -10.92 -9.72
CA SER A 68 7.02 -10.35 -9.68
C SER A 68 6.96 -8.82 -9.48
N VAL A 69 7.35 -8.35 -8.30
CA VAL A 69 7.14 -6.96 -7.85
C VAL A 69 8.38 -6.38 -7.15
N THR A 70 8.43 -5.06 -7.09
CA THR A 70 9.29 -4.28 -6.21
C THR A 70 8.41 -3.46 -5.30
N ILE A 71 8.67 -3.50 -3.99
CA ILE A 71 7.83 -2.86 -2.96
C ILE A 71 8.64 -1.87 -2.13
N GLU A 72 8.01 -0.73 -1.84
CA GLU A 72 8.38 0.19 -0.76
C GLU A 72 7.22 0.24 0.24
N THR A 73 7.51 0.10 1.53
CA THR A 73 6.50 0.22 2.60
C THR A 73 6.51 1.63 3.19
N THR A 74 5.35 2.29 3.28
CA THR A 74 5.22 3.64 3.85
C THR A 74 4.63 3.66 5.25
N ALA A 75 3.68 2.77 5.54
CA ALA A 75 3.09 2.63 6.85
C ALA A 75 2.83 1.17 7.17
N ILE A 76 3.00 0.83 8.45
CA ILE A 76 2.74 -0.51 9.00
C ILE A 76 1.91 -0.30 10.25
N HIS A 77 0.71 -0.88 10.24
CA HIS A 77 -0.23 -0.84 11.35
C HIS A 77 -0.46 -2.25 11.88
N THR A 78 -0.32 -2.41 13.18
CA THR A 78 -0.49 -3.71 13.84
C THR A 78 -1.58 -3.61 14.89
N LEU A 79 -2.50 -4.57 14.86
CA LEU A 79 -3.63 -4.66 15.78
C LEU A 79 -3.65 -6.05 16.43
N GLU A 80 -3.77 -6.10 17.75
CA GLU A 80 -4.08 -7.35 18.45
C GLU A 80 -5.56 -7.69 18.27
N CYS A 81 -5.80 -8.91 17.82
CA CYS A 81 -7.08 -9.58 17.88
C CYS A 81 -7.09 -10.36 19.21
N GLU A 82 -7.67 -9.76 20.24
CA GLU A 82 -7.62 -10.28 21.62
C GLU A 82 -8.65 -11.41 21.87
N GLU A 83 -9.59 -11.62 20.95
CA GLU A 83 -10.68 -12.59 21.11
C GLU A 83 -10.65 -13.68 20.05
N ASN A 84 -11.07 -14.88 20.46
CA ASN A 84 -10.82 -16.16 19.78
C ASN A 84 -11.25 -16.14 18.28
N PRO A 85 -10.33 -16.37 17.33
CA PRO A 85 -8.95 -16.80 17.56
C PRO A 85 -8.10 -15.58 17.90
N ASN A 86 -7.27 -15.70 18.93
CA ASN A 86 -6.23 -14.71 19.17
C ASN A 86 -5.36 -14.61 17.91
N GLY A 87 -4.89 -13.41 17.57
CA GLY A 87 -4.11 -13.19 16.36
C GLY A 87 -3.62 -11.76 16.22
N VAL A 88 -2.87 -11.52 15.16
CA VAL A 88 -2.33 -10.21 14.85
C VAL A 88 -2.77 -9.82 13.45
N LEU A 89 -3.51 -8.72 13.34
CA LEU A 89 -3.85 -8.13 12.06
C LEU A 89 -2.78 -7.09 11.70
N LEU A 90 -2.19 -7.25 10.53
CA LEU A 90 -1.21 -6.36 9.96
C LEU A 90 -1.80 -5.68 8.73
N VAL A 91 -1.78 -4.36 8.70
CA VAL A 91 -2.14 -3.56 7.52
C VAL A 91 -0.91 -2.78 7.10
N VAL A 92 -0.50 -2.97 5.86
CA VAL A 92 0.68 -2.31 5.29
C VAL A 92 0.26 -1.54 4.05
N SER A 93 0.60 -0.28 4.00
CA SER A 93 0.51 0.52 2.77
C SER A 93 1.88 0.87 2.24
N GLY A 94 1.90 1.17 0.95
CA GLY A 94 3.09 1.65 0.29
C GLY A 94 2.94 1.74 -1.21
N PHE A 95 4.08 1.59 -1.88
CA PHE A 95 4.18 1.64 -3.32
C PHE A 95 4.67 0.31 -3.87
N VAL A 96 4.05 -0.14 -4.96
CA VAL A 96 4.38 -1.36 -5.67
C VAL A 96 4.62 -1.04 -7.14
N LYS A 97 5.67 -1.65 -7.67
CA LYS A 97 5.93 -1.70 -9.11
C LYS A 97 5.95 -3.15 -9.54
N ILE A 98 5.05 -3.49 -10.45
CA ILE A 98 5.05 -4.81 -11.08
C ILE A 98 6.24 -4.84 -12.05
N LYS A 99 6.90 -5.98 -12.13
CA LYS A 99 8.02 -6.17 -13.05
C LYS A 99 7.57 -5.85 -14.47
N ASP A 100 8.46 -5.21 -15.22
CA ASP A 100 8.25 -4.81 -16.61
C ASP A 100 7.14 -3.77 -16.83
N THR A 101 6.55 -3.20 -15.77
CA THR A 101 5.69 -2.00 -15.86
C THR A 101 6.50 -0.74 -15.57
N VAL A 102 6.16 0.36 -16.24
CA VAL A 102 6.74 1.69 -15.92
C VAL A 102 6.09 2.27 -14.66
N GLU A 103 4.84 1.88 -14.41
CA GLU A 103 3.98 2.50 -13.42
C GLU A 103 4.29 2.02 -12.01
N CYS A 104 4.35 2.98 -11.09
CA CYS A 104 4.35 2.77 -9.66
C CYS A 104 2.94 3.02 -9.15
N ARG A 105 2.40 2.10 -8.36
CA ARG A 105 1.02 2.14 -7.85
C ARG A 105 1.02 2.10 -6.34
N LYS A 106 0.01 2.71 -5.70
CA LYS A 106 -0.23 2.50 -4.27
C LYS A 106 -0.76 1.09 -4.05
N PHE A 107 -0.44 0.51 -2.90
CA PHE A 107 -1.08 -0.71 -2.46
C PHE A 107 -1.49 -0.61 -0.99
N VAL A 108 -2.48 -1.42 -0.64
CA VAL A 108 -2.81 -1.76 0.75
C VAL A 108 -2.81 -3.27 0.87
N HIS A 109 -2.11 -3.80 1.86
CA HIS A 109 -1.95 -5.22 2.09
C HIS A 109 -2.38 -5.55 3.51
N SER A 110 -3.46 -6.32 3.63
CA SER A 110 -3.99 -6.78 4.91
C SER A 110 -3.65 -8.25 5.12
N MET A 111 -2.99 -8.58 6.23
CA MET A 111 -2.61 -9.94 6.60
C MET A 111 -3.08 -10.26 8.01
N TYR A 112 -3.79 -11.36 8.17
CA TYR A 112 -4.13 -11.92 9.47
C TYR A 112 -3.14 -13.02 9.83
N LEU A 113 -2.37 -12.79 10.89
CA LEU A 113 -1.42 -13.73 11.45
C LEU A 113 -2.09 -14.52 12.57
N ALA A 114 -2.29 -15.82 12.34
CA ALA A 114 -2.79 -16.73 13.36
C ALA A 114 -1.61 -17.31 14.16
N PRO A 115 -1.72 -17.40 15.49
CA PRO A 115 -0.69 -17.98 16.33
C PRO A 115 -0.56 -19.47 16.02
N TYR A 116 0.67 -19.95 15.97
CA TYR A 116 0.97 -21.36 15.83
C TYR A 116 2.23 -21.75 16.60
N GLN A 117 2.07 -22.66 17.58
CA GLN A 117 3.11 -23.01 18.55
C GLN A 117 3.73 -21.75 19.19
N GLU A 118 5.02 -21.48 18.92
CA GLU A 118 5.76 -20.31 19.41
C GLU A 118 5.85 -19.17 18.37
N GLY A 119 5.13 -19.30 17.26
CA GLY A 119 5.19 -18.40 16.11
C GLY A 119 3.82 -18.04 15.55
N TYR A 120 3.82 -17.67 14.27
CA TYR A 120 2.65 -17.23 13.51
C TYR A 120 2.70 -17.77 12.09
N PHE A 121 1.52 -17.96 11.50
CA PHE A 121 1.36 -18.16 10.06
C PHE A 121 0.31 -17.22 9.52
N ILE A 122 0.37 -16.92 8.23
CA ILE A 122 -0.63 -16.09 7.55
C ILE A 122 -1.88 -16.94 7.31
N LYS A 123 -3.00 -16.64 7.97
CA LYS A 123 -4.29 -17.30 7.73
C LYS A 123 -5.02 -16.68 6.54
N SER A 124 -5.03 -15.35 6.46
CA SER A 124 -5.69 -14.59 5.40
C SER A 124 -4.77 -13.48 4.92
N ASP A 125 -4.66 -13.33 3.62
CA ASP A 125 -3.82 -12.36 2.92
C ASP A 125 -4.67 -11.69 1.83
N ILE A 126 -4.72 -10.35 1.85
CA ILE A 126 -5.33 -9.56 0.78
C ILE A 126 -4.39 -8.45 0.37
N LEU A 127 -3.81 -8.59 -0.82
CA LEU A 127 -3.05 -7.54 -1.48
C LEU A 127 -3.94 -6.80 -2.46
N HIS A 128 -4.14 -5.50 -2.22
CA HIS A 128 -4.91 -4.62 -3.08
C HIS A 128 -4.00 -3.59 -3.75
N ILE A 129 -3.88 -3.65 -5.07
CA ILE A 129 -3.15 -2.70 -5.91
C ILE A 129 -4.14 -1.68 -6.50
N ILE A 130 -3.92 -0.41 -6.18
CA ILE A 130 -4.81 0.69 -6.55
C ILE A 130 -4.33 1.28 -7.88
N THR A 131 -5.15 1.20 -8.92
CA THR A 131 -4.81 1.69 -10.28
C THR A 131 -5.54 2.97 -10.68
N HIS A 132 -6.44 3.48 -9.85
CA HIS A 132 -7.19 4.70 -10.11
C HIS A 132 -6.42 5.98 -9.79
N ASP A 133 -5.47 5.93 -8.85
CA ASP A 133 -4.55 7.04 -8.62
C ASP A 133 -3.57 7.13 -9.80
N HIS A 134 -3.44 8.32 -10.40
CA HIS A 134 -2.48 8.58 -11.47
C HIS A 134 -1.07 8.10 -11.08
N GLN A 135 -0.23 7.80 -12.08
CA GLN A 135 1.17 7.46 -11.88
C GLN A 135 1.80 8.46 -10.93
N VAL A 136 2.09 8.03 -9.70
CA VAL A 136 2.78 8.88 -8.75
C VAL A 136 4.21 8.99 -9.28
N PRO A 137 4.74 10.20 -9.57
CA PRO A 137 6.15 10.38 -9.88
C PRO A 137 6.95 10.04 -8.61
N HIS A 138 7.16 8.75 -8.38
CA HIS A 138 7.72 8.21 -7.16
C HIS A 138 8.95 7.39 -7.51
N GLU A 139 10.12 7.92 -7.16
CA GLU A 139 11.34 7.11 -7.13
C GLU A 139 11.22 6.15 -5.95
N LEU A 140 10.90 4.89 -6.24
CA LEU A 140 10.82 3.83 -5.25
C LEU A 140 12.12 3.73 -4.47
N LYS A 141 11.98 3.55 -3.16
CA LYS A 141 13.02 3.10 -2.22
C LYS A 141 12.68 1.67 -1.80
N PRO A 142 13.12 0.65 -2.57
CA PRO A 142 12.69 -0.71 -2.34
C PRO A 142 13.13 -1.23 -0.97
N VAL A 143 12.32 -2.11 -0.41
CA VAL A 143 12.75 -2.97 0.70
C VAL A 143 13.97 -3.79 0.25
N ALA A 144 14.98 -3.89 1.12
CA ALA A 144 16.17 -4.66 0.82
C ALA A 144 15.81 -6.16 0.67
N PRO A 145 16.21 -6.83 -0.43
CA PRO A 145 15.92 -8.23 -0.61
C PRO A 145 16.69 -9.07 0.41
N ILE A 146 16.05 -10.13 0.91
CA ILE A 146 16.67 -11.10 1.85
C ILE A 146 16.52 -12.53 1.32
N THR A 147 17.25 -13.46 1.91
CA THR A 147 17.11 -14.89 1.59
C THR A 147 16.17 -15.57 2.57
N SER A 148 15.64 -16.71 2.17
CA SER A 148 14.84 -17.56 3.07
C SER A 148 15.60 -17.92 4.37
N LYS A 149 16.93 -17.98 4.35
CA LYS A 149 17.71 -18.32 5.56
C LYS A 149 17.73 -17.21 6.61
N ASP A 150 17.40 -15.99 6.22
CA ASP A 150 17.41 -14.81 7.08
C ASP A 150 16.07 -14.59 7.81
N ILE A 151 15.06 -15.39 7.48
CA ILE A 151 13.73 -15.32 8.08
C ILE A 151 13.75 -15.87 9.52
N ASP A 152 13.13 -15.13 10.43
CA ASP A 152 12.86 -15.53 11.80
C ASP A 152 11.98 -16.79 11.78
N PRO A 153 12.45 -17.91 12.38
CA PRO A 153 11.71 -19.16 12.38
C PRO A 153 10.30 -19.08 12.96
N ARG A 154 10.00 -18.05 13.76
CA ARG A 154 8.65 -17.79 14.28
C ARG A 154 7.63 -17.45 13.21
N PHE A 155 8.03 -17.22 11.96
CA PHE A 155 7.13 -16.94 10.85
C PHE A 155 6.97 -18.12 9.88
N TYR A 156 7.62 -19.26 10.17
CA TYR A 156 7.46 -20.47 9.39
C TYR A 156 6.31 -21.35 9.87
N SER A 157 5.52 -21.82 8.91
CA SER A 157 4.46 -22.79 9.10
C SER A 157 4.95 -24.17 8.67
N GLU A 158 5.90 -24.77 9.42
CA GLU A 158 6.42 -26.09 9.02
C GLU A 158 5.37 -27.20 9.09
N HIS A 159 4.31 -27.05 9.91
CA HIS A 159 3.12 -27.92 9.93
C HIS A 159 1.99 -27.30 10.76
N PRO A 160 1.03 -26.57 10.22
CA PRO A 160 -0.05 -25.94 10.99
C PRO A 160 -0.98 -26.97 11.67
N PRO A 161 -1.72 -26.61 12.74
CA PRO A 161 -2.55 -27.56 13.48
C PRO A 161 -3.78 -27.97 12.65
N PRO A 162 -4.31 -29.20 12.82
CA PRO A 162 -5.60 -29.56 12.24
C PRO A 162 -6.67 -28.64 12.82
N VAL A 163 -7.43 -28.00 11.93
CA VAL A 163 -8.51 -27.03 12.15
C VAL A 163 -9.05 -27.00 13.58
N THR A 164 -8.84 -25.88 14.28
CA THR A 164 -9.67 -25.51 15.42
C THR A 164 -10.12 -24.06 15.29
N ASP A 165 -11.43 -23.96 15.14
CA ASP A 165 -12.29 -22.81 15.41
C ASP A 165 -12.31 -21.66 14.38
N ASN A 166 -13.47 -21.51 13.73
CA ASN A 166 -13.87 -20.31 12.99
C ASN A 166 -14.23 -19.26 14.04
N GLY A 167 -13.21 -18.75 14.73
CA GLY A 167 -13.46 -17.76 15.76
C GLY A 167 -14.01 -16.47 15.15
N ASN A 168 -14.97 -15.87 15.86
CA ASN A 168 -15.67 -14.66 15.47
C ASN A 168 -15.12 -13.50 16.31
N LEU A 169 -14.68 -12.41 15.67
CA LEU A 169 -14.25 -11.20 16.39
C LEU A 169 -15.45 -10.28 16.69
N ASP A 170 -15.35 -9.57 17.82
CA ASP A 170 -16.32 -8.55 18.23
C ASP A 170 -16.28 -7.28 17.35
N GLU A 171 -17.41 -6.57 17.32
CA GLU A 171 -17.67 -5.30 16.63
C GLU A 171 -16.60 -4.22 16.91
N SER A 172 -15.93 -4.25 18.07
CA SER A 172 -14.83 -3.34 18.40
C SER A 172 -13.59 -3.54 17.53
N ALA A 173 -13.19 -4.78 17.26
CA ALA A 173 -12.05 -5.08 16.37
C ALA A 173 -12.38 -4.64 14.93
N VAL A 174 -13.63 -4.83 14.51
CA VAL A 174 -14.15 -4.38 13.21
C VAL A 174 -14.02 -2.87 13.06
N LYS A 175 -14.51 -2.10 14.04
CA LYS A 175 -14.42 -0.63 14.02
C LYS A 175 -12.99 -0.13 14.02
N ARG A 176 -12.07 -0.80 14.74
CA ARG A 176 -10.64 -0.46 14.73
C ARG A 176 -10.04 -0.70 13.34
N PHE A 177 -10.39 -1.80 12.69
CA PHE A 177 -9.94 -2.12 11.33
C PHE A 177 -10.51 -1.15 10.29
N GLU A 178 -11.82 -0.91 10.29
CA GLU A 178 -12.47 0.07 9.40
C GLU A 178 -11.82 1.45 9.54
N ARG A 179 -11.49 1.85 10.78
CA ARG A 179 -10.79 3.10 11.03
C ARG A 179 -9.39 3.11 10.42
N LEU A 180 -8.61 2.03 10.56
CA LEU A 180 -7.26 1.94 9.99
C LEU A 180 -7.28 2.01 8.46
N MET A 181 -8.16 1.23 7.82
CA MET A 181 -8.35 1.27 6.38
C MET A 181 -8.82 2.66 5.93
N SER A 182 -9.77 3.27 6.64
CA SER A 182 -10.25 4.64 6.36
C SER A 182 -9.19 5.72 6.58
N LEU A 183 -8.23 5.51 7.47
CA LEU A 183 -7.10 6.42 7.68
C LEU A 183 -6.17 6.41 6.47
N GLU A 184 -5.83 5.24 5.93
CA GLU A 184 -5.01 5.13 4.73
C GLU A 184 -5.71 5.71 3.49
N VAL A 185 -7.03 5.55 3.40
CA VAL A 185 -7.88 6.14 2.36
C VAL A 185 -7.85 7.68 2.40
N ASN A 186 -7.90 8.30 3.59
CA ASN A 186 -7.97 9.76 3.73
C ASN A 186 -6.62 10.48 3.59
N VAL A 187 -5.49 9.77 3.66
CA VAL A 187 -4.17 10.37 3.38
C VAL A 187 -4.02 10.71 1.89
N SER A 188 -4.74 10.01 1.00
CA SER A 188 -4.76 10.30 -0.44
C SER A 188 -5.36 11.68 -0.79
N GLY A 189 -6.18 12.27 0.09
CA GLY A 189 -6.90 13.52 -0.18
C GLY A 189 -6.27 14.80 0.39
N ARG A 190 -5.06 14.76 0.95
CA ARG A 190 -4.46 15.93 1.65
C ARG A 190 -3.10 16.43 1.15
N ASP A 191 -2.49 15.78 0.16
CA ASP A 191 -1.12 16.14 -0.25
C ASP A 191 -1.03 17.10 -1.44
N ASP A 192 -2.04 17.95 -1.66
CA ASP A 192 -2.06 18.94 -2.75
C ASP A 192 -2.12 20.40 -2.28
N LEU A 193 -1.56 20.71 -1.10
CA LEU A 193 -1.27 22.10 -0.71
C LEU A 193 0.11 22.23 -0.07
N GLN A 194 1.17 21.82 -0.79
CA GLN A 194 2.48 22.41 -0.56
C GLN A 194 2.58 23.73 -1.32
N ASN A 195 2.26 24.81 -0.60
CA ASN A 195 2.73 26.15 -0.94
C ASN A 195 4.25 26.12 -1.17
N GLN A 196 4.65 26.22 -2.44
CA GLN A 196 6.00 26.62 -2.82
C GLN A 196 6.30 28.00 -2.20
N PRO A 197 7.38 28.16 -1.41
CA PRO A 197 7.90 29.49 -1.14
C PRO A 197 8.48 30.02 -2.47
N ILE A 198 7.83 31.06 -3.00
CA ILE A 198 8.32 31.88 -4.11
C ILE A 198 9.78 32.24 -3.81
N VAL A 199 10.70 31.78 -4.66
CA VAL A 199 12.08 32.23 -4.68
C VAL A 199 12.08 33.72 -4.98
N SER A 200 12.46 34.52 -3.99
CA SER A 200 12.68 35.95 -4.14
C SER A 200 13.90 36.20 -5.04
N GLU A 201 13.67 36.65 -6.27
CA GLU A 201 14.70 37.33 -7.06
C GLU A 201 15.07 38.69 -6.44
N PRO A 202 16.33 39.16 -6.59
CA PRO A 202 16.87 40.30 -5.86
C PRO A 202 16.42 41.65 -6.43
N PRO A 203 16.36 42.72 -5.62
CA PRO A 203 16.07 44.05 -6.14
C PRO A 203 17.32 44.64 -6.79
N THR A 204 17.24 44.97 -8.08
CA THR A 204 18.18 45.91 -8.73
C THR A 204 17.40 47.09 -9.27
N ALA A 205 17.56 48.24 -8.62
CA ALA A 205 17.27 49.57 -9.12
C ALA A 205 18.38 50.47 -8.56
N GLN A 206 18.96 51.46 -9.22
CA GLN A 206 18.89 52.04 -10.55
C GLN A 206 20.06 53.04 -10.55
N GLU A 207 20.81 53.21 -11.64
CA GLU A 207 21.25 54.57 -11.97
C GLU A 207 21.38 54.82 -13.47
N LYS A 208 20.76 55.95 -13.85
CA LYS A 208 20.75 56.67 -15.13
C LYS A 208 22.08 56.61 -15.90
N ALA A 209 22.02 56.48 -17.21
CA ALA A 209 21.77 57.63 -18.10
C ALA A 209 21.72 57.17 -19.57
N SER A 210 20.72 57.66 -20.29
CA SER A 210 20.60 57.57 -21.74
C SER A 210 21.63 58.48 -22.42
N SER A 211 22.12 58.05 -23.58
CA SER A 211 22.38 58.96 -24.70
C SER A 211 21.82 58.37 -26.00
N SER A 212 21.18 59.25 -26.76
CA SER A 212 21.04 59.25 -28.23
C SER A 212 19.96 58.40 -28.93
N ASN A 213 18.81 59.04 -29.13
CA ASN A 213 18.19 59.43 -30.42
C ASN A 213 17.85 58.39 -31.52
N SER A 214 16.54 58.33 -31.83
CA SER A 214 15.90 58.75 -33.11
C SER A 214 15.03 57.73 -33.87
N SER A 215 13.90 58.26 -34.38
CA SER A 215 12.92 57.79 -35.40
C SER A 215 12.10 56.53 -35.05
N GLY A 216 10.76 56.57 -34.93
CA GLY A 216 9.73 56.75 -35.99
C GLY A 216 9.44 55.37 -36.61
N VAL A 217 8.24 54.80 -36.78
CA VAL A 217 6.91 55.28 -37.22
C VAL A 217 5.91 54.10 -37.05
N ALA A 218 4.62 54.37 -36.71
CA ALA A 218 3.32 53.69 -37.02
C ALA A 218 3.20 52.13 -37.11
N ASN A 219 2.14 51.39 -36.79
CA ASN A 219 0.66 51.49 -36.76
C ASN A 219 0.13 50.27 -35.92
N ALA A 220 -1.03 50.34 -35.22
CA ALA A 220 -2.35 49.75 -35.59
C ALA A 220 -2.26 48.27 -36.06
N ASP A 221 -3.06 47.28 -35.66
CA ASP A 221 -4.30 47.07 -34.91
C ASP A 221 -4.51 45.55 -35.05
N GLU A 222 -4.98 44.81 -34.04
CA GLU A 222 -5.75 43.57 -34.25
C GLU A 222 -6.28 43.02 -32.92
N ASN A 223 -7.60 42.90 -32.91
CA ASN A 223 -8.48 42.35 -31.87
C ASN A 223 -9.08 41.04 -32.42
N MET A 224 -9.57 40.17 -31.53
CA MET A 224 -10.08 38.79 -31.68
C MET A 224 -9.04 37.72 -31.30
N ASP A 225 -9.31 36.75 -30.43
CA ASP A 225 -10.59 36.10 -30.11
C ASP A 225 -10.55 35.62 -28.65
N ALA A 226 -11.66 35.75 -27.93
CA ALA A 226 -11.82 35.20 -26.59
C ALA A 226 -12.29 33.74 -26.70
N LEU A 227 -11.38 32.79 -26.48
CA LEU A 227 -11.74 31.40 -26.21
C LEU A 227 -12.02 31.28 -24.70
N GLU A 228 -13.30 31.06 -24.36
CA GLU A 228 -13.70 30.58 -23.03
C GLU A 228 -12.98 29.24 -22.77
N ILE A 229 -12.08 29.26 -21.79
CA ILE A 229 -11.46 28.06 -21.24
C ILE A 229 -12.49 27.49 -20.26
N GLU A 230 -13.17 26.40 -20.63
CA GLU A 230 -13.95 25.65 -19.65
C GLU A 230 -13.00 25.09 -18.56
N GLU A 231 -13.30 25.41 -17.31
CA GLU A 231 -12.56 24.92 -16.15
C GLU A 231 -12.72 23.39 -16.01
N PRO A 232 -11.66 22.60 -15.78
CA PRO A 232 -11.79 21.18 -15.52
C PRO A 232 -12.22 20.95 -14.06
N VAL A 233 -13.53 20.99 -13.79
CA VAL A 233 -14.11 20.68 -12.48
C VAL A 233 -15.05 19.48 -12.60
N ALA A 234 -14.52 18.26 -12.39
CA ALA A 234 -15.30 17.05 -12.05
C ALA A 234 -14.44 15.79 -11.86
N VAL A 235 -13.25 15.72 -12.47
CA VAL A 235 -12.52 14.44 -12.62
C VAL A 235 -11.84 13.98 -11.33
N GLN A 236 -11.29 14.91 -10.53
CA GLN A 236 -10.54 14.55 -9.30
C GLN A 236 -11.43 14.02 -8.16
N GLU A 237 -12.65 14.55 -8.00
CA GLU A 237 -13.58 14.06 -6.98
C GLU A 237 -14.12 12.66 -7.30
N GLU A 238 -14.34 12.35 -8.57
CA GLU A 238 -14.86 11.05 -9.00
C GLU A 238 -13.81 9.93 -8.78
N PHE A 239 -12.54 10.17 -9.14
CA PHE A 239 -11.45 9.23 -8.88
C PHE A 239 -11.21 8.97 -7.40
N SER A 240 -11.25 10.02 -6.58
CA SER A 240 -11.14 9.90 -5.12
C SER A 240 -12.28 9.04 -4.56
N GLN A 241 -13.52 9.21 -5.06
CA GLN A 241 -14.65 8.38 -4.64
C GLN A 241 -14.53 6.92 -5.08
N VAL A 242 -14.02 6.65 -6.28
CA VAL A 242 -13.82 5.27 -6.80
C VAL A 242 -12.75 4.54 -5.99
N SER A 243 -11.61 5.19 -5.73
CA SER A 243 -10.53 4.65 -4.88
C SER A 243 -11.04 4.30 -3.48
N ASN A 244 -11.81 5.22 -2.85
CA ASN A 244 -12.40 4.99 -1.54
C ASN A 244 -13.38 3.80 -1.52
N ARG A 245 -14.17 3.62 -2.58
CA ARG A 245 -15.11 2.49 -2.70
C ARG A 245 -14.40 1.16 -2.88
N SER A 246 -13.36 1.11 -3.72
CA SER A 246 -12.57 -0.10 -3.94
C SER A 246 -11.89 -0.55 -2.64
N ILE A 247 -11.27 0.37 -1.91
CA ILE A 247 -10.61 0.07 -0.64
C ILE A 247 -11.63 -0.42 0.41
N LEU A 248 -12.79 0.23 0.51
CA LEU A 248 -13.87 -0.22 1.41
C LEU A 248 -14.39 -1.62 1.04
N CYS A 249 -14.45 -1.95 -0.26
CA CYS A 249 -14.80 -3.30 -0.72
C CYS A 249 -13.79 -4.35 -0.24
N THR A 250 -12.49 -4.05 -0.35
CA THR A 250 -11.43 -4.95 0.13
C THR A 250 -11.41 -5.08 1.65
N SER A 251 -11.76 -4.03 2.38
CA SER A 251 -11.97 -4.08 3.83
C SER A 251 -13.08 -5.07 4.20
N ASN A 252 -14.24 -4.98 3.53
CA ASN A 252 -15.34 -5.91 3.75
C ASN A 252 -15.00 -7.36 3.37
N LEU A 253 -14.15 -7.54 2.35
CA LEU A 253 -13.68 -8.86 1.93
C LEU A 253 -12.70 -9.47 2.96
N MET A 254 -11.77 -8.67 3.49
CA MET A 254 -10.89 -9.10 4.60
C MET A 254 -11.72 -9.52 5.81
N PHE A 255 -12.75 -8.74 6.12
CA PHE A 255 -13.71 -9.10 7.15
C PHE A 255 -14.34 -10.46 6.85
N ALA A 256 -14.97 -10.64 5.69
CA ALA A 256 -15.60 -11.92 5.34
C ALA A 256 -14.63 -13.12 5.41
N MET A 257 -13.35 -12.96 5.04
CA MET A 257 -12.38 -14.05 5.05
C MET A 257 -11.80 -14.39 6.42
N ILE A 258 -11.63 -13.40 7.31
CA ILE A 258 -11.19 -13.69 8.67
C ILE A 258 -12.34 -14.35 9.47
N PHE A 259 -13.60 -14.00 9.16
CA PHE A 259 -14.78 -14.29 10.00
C PHE A 259 -15.80 -15.32 9.46
N SER A 260 -15.53 -15.97 8.32
CA SER A 260 -16.33 -17.12 7.82
C SER A 260 -15.76 -18.45 8.27
#